data_AF-A0A4Y7U3X9-F1
#
_entry.id   AF-A0A4Y7U3X9-F1
#
_cell.length_a   1.000
_cell.length_b   1.000
_cell.length_c   1.000
_cell.angle_alpha   90.00
_cell.angle_beta   90.00
_cell.angle_gamma   90.00
#
_symmetry.space_group_name_H-M   'P 1'
#
loop_
_entity.id
_entity.type
_entity.pdbx_description
1 polymer ?
#
loop_
_entity_poly.entity_id
_entity_poly.type
_entity_poly.pdbx_seq_one_letter_code
_entity_poly.pdbx_strand_id
1 'polypeptide(L)' 'KTKELLGLVASAVLRCDDCVKYHLETSHKEGVSKEEMMEAMGIATLVGGTIVIPHLRRAYEFWEALEEAGK' A
#
# COMPACT_ATOMS: atom_id res chain seq x y z
N LYS A 1 9.81 8.04 3.36
CA LYS A 1 9.40 7.36 2.10
C LYS A 1 9.81 5.88 2.07
N THR A 2 11.11 5.57 1.95
CA THR A 2 11.58 4.18 1.78
C THR A 2 11.14 3.24 2.90
N LYS A 3 11.23 3.68 4.16
CA LYS A 3 10.82 2.85 5.31
C LYS A 3 9.31 2.56 5.31
N GLU A 4 8.50 3.53 4.90
CA GLU A 4 7.04 3.35 4.79
C GLU A 4 6.67 2.40 3.65
N LEU A 5 7.35 2.49 2.50
CA LEU A 5 7.18 1.51 1.41
C LEU A 5 7.60 0.09 1.85
N LEU A 6 8.69 -0.05 2.61
CA LEU A 6 9.10 -1.35 3.16
C LEU A 6 8.08 -1.88 4.18
N GLY A 7 7.54 -1.01 5.04
CA GLY A 7 6.47 -1.33 5.97
C GLY A 7 5.17 -1.74 5.27
N LEU A 8 4.82 -1.06 4.18
CA LEU A 8 3.69 -1.39 3.32
C LEU A 8 3.83 -2.79 2.72
N VAL A 9 4.99 -3.10 2.13
CA VAL A 9 5.27 -4.42 1.58
C VAL A 9 5.19 -5.50 2.65
N ALA A 10 5.85 -5.29 3.80
CA ALA A 10 5.81 -6.22 4.92
C ALA A 10 4.38 -6.46 5.45
N SER A 11 3.59 -5.40 5.55
CA SER A 11 2.20 -5.46 6.01
C SER A 11 1.29 -6.19 5.02
N ALA A 12 1.49 -5.97 3.73
CA ALA A 12 0.73 -6.63 2.67
C ALA A 12 1.03 -8.14 2.61
N VAL A 13 2.30 -8.56 2.71
CA VAL A 13 2.65 -10.00 2.75
C VAL A 13 2.17 -10.68 4.03
N LEU A 14 2.10 -9.95 5.14
CA LEU A 14 1.51 -10.42 6.40
C LEU A 14 -0.03 -10.34 6.42
N ARG A 15 -0.65 -9.74 5.39
CA ARG A 15 -2.10 -9.62 5.24
C ARG A 15 -2.78 -8.85 6.38
N CYS A 16 -2.09 -7.85 6.95
CA CYS A 16 -2.64 -6.96 7.97
C CYS A 16 -3.27 -5.72 7.32
N ASP A 17 -4.59 -5.70 7.12
CA ASP A 17 -5.28 -4.58 6.43
C ASP A 17 -5.13 -3.23 7.16
N ASP A 18 -5.18 -3.23 8.49
CA ASP A 18 -5.03 -1.99 9.27
C ASP A 18 -3.59 -1.45 9.19
N CYS A 19 -2.60 -2.35 9.19
CA CYS A 19 -1.19 -1.98 8.99
C CYS A 19 -0.96 -1.43 7.57
N VAL A 20 -1.59 -2.05 6.55
CA VAL A 20 -1.54 -1.57 5.16
C VAL A 20 -2.11 -0.16 5.07
N LYS A 21 -3.29 0.10 5.64
CA LYS A 21 -3.88 1.46 5.67
C LYS A 21 -2.97 2.47 6.35
N TYR A 22 -2.40 2.12 7.51
CA TYR A 22 -1.48 2.99 8.24
C TYR A 22 -0.27 3.40 7.38
N HIS A 23 0.37 2.43 6.72
CA HIS A 23 1.52 2.71 5.87
C HIS A 23 1.14 3.44 4.58
N LEU A 24 -0.05 3.19 4.01
CA LEU A 24 -0.55 3.96 2.85
C LEU A 24 -0.80 5.42 3.19
N GLU A 25 -1.49 5.70 4.30
CA GLU A 25 -1.77 7.07 4.74
C GLU A 25 -0.45 7.83 5.03
N THR A 26 0.49 7.17 5.68
CA THR A 26 1.80 7.76 5.98
C THR A 26 2.62 7.96 4.71
N SER A 27 2.64 6.98 3.79
CA SER A 27 3.29 7.11 2.48
C SER A 27 2.72 8.27 1.66
N HIS A 28 1.39 8.43 1.65
CA HIS A 28 0.73 9.55 0.98
C HIS A 28 1.14 10.90 1.59
N LYS A 29 1.15 11.02 2.94
CA LYS A 29 1.62 12.23 3.66
C LYS A 29 3.08 12.55 3.38
N GLU A 30 3.92 11.55 3.18
CA GLU A 30 5.33 11.73 2.81
C GLU A 30 5.52 12.09 1.33
N GLY A 31 4.45 12.10 0.51
CA GLY A 31 4.50 12.43 -0.91
C GLY A 31 5.07 11.30 -1.77
N VAL A 32 4.80 10.06 -1.41
CA VAL A 32 5.01 8.89 -2.28
C VAL A 32 4.06 8.99 -3.48
N SER A 33 4.55 8.76 -4.69
CA SER A 33 3.70 8.80 -5.89
C SER A 33 2.85 7.53 -6.01
N LYS A 34 1.77 7.61 -6.79
CA LYS A 34 0.93 6.44 -7.08
C LYS A 34 1.75 5.33 -7.76
N GLU A 35 2.68 5.68 -8.63
CA GLU A 35 3.60 4.74 -9.29
C GLU A 35 4.49 4.02 -8.27
N GLU A 36 5.13 4.76 -7.36
CA GLU A 36 5.98 4.18 -6.29
C GLU A 36 5.19 3.21 -5.39
N MET A 37 3.96 3.59 -5.02
CA MET A 37 3.06 2.74 -4.23
C MET A 37 2.68 1.47 -5.00
N MET A 38 2.31 1.60 -6.26
CA MET A 38 1.91 0.47 -7.11
C MET A 38 3.07 -0.49 -7.38
N GLU A 39 4.27 0.01 -7.59
CA GLU A 39 5.48 -0.81 -7.71
C GLU A 39 5.72 -1.62 -6.42
N ALA A 40 5.64 -0.99 -5.26
CA ALA A 40 5.79 -1.67 -3.98
C ALA A 40 4.72 -2.75 -3.77
N MET A 41 3.46 -2.45 -4.08
CA MET A 41 2.37 -3.42 -4.00
C MET A 41 2.50 -4.56 -5.03
N GLY A 42 3.12 -4.30 -6.18
CA GLY A 42 3.54 -5.31 -7.15
C GLY A 42 4.56 -6.29 -6.56
N ILE A 43 5.57 -5.79 -5.85
CA ILE A 43 6.54 -6.62 -5.12
C ILE A 43 5.85 -7.43 -4.02
N ALA A 44 4.95 -6.82 -3.25
CA ALA A 44 4.19 -7.54 -2.22
C ALA A 44 3.35 -8.69 -2.81
N THR A 45 2.75 -8.47 -3.99
CA THR A 45 1.98 -9.52 -4.69
C THR A 45 2.88 -10.60 -5.26
N LEU A 46 4.06 -10.25 -5.80
CA LEU A 46 5.04 -11.22 -6.28
C LEU A 46 5.55 -12.13 -5.15
N VAL A 47 5.85 -11.56 -3.98
CA VAL A 47 6.37 -12.29 -2.82
C VAL A 47 5.27 -13.05 -2.08
N GLY A 48 4.12 -12.42 -1.86
CA GLY A 48 3.01 -13.00 -1.09
C GLY A 48 2.08 -13.90 -1.91
N GLY A 49 2.15 -13.86 -3.24
CA GLY A 49 1.30 -14.63 -4.15
C GLY A 49 -0.14 -14.12 -4.24
N THR A 50 -0.99 -14.90 -4.90
CA THR A 50 -2.38 -14.50 -5.23
C THR A 50 -3.27 -14.27 -4.00
N ILE A 51 -2.89 -14.79 -2.83
CA ILE A 51 -3.61 -14.57 -1.57
C ILE A 51 -3.58 -13.09 -1.12
N VAL A 52 -2.66 -12.28 -1.65
CA VAL A 52 -2.57 -10.84 -1.37
C VAL A 52 -3.59 -10.04 -2.18
N ILE A 53 -4.17 -10.58 -3.27
CA ILE A 53 -5.08 -9.85 -4.17
C ILE A 53 -6.25 -9.14 -3.45
N PRO A 54 -6.95 -9.75 -2.48
CA PRO A 54 -7.99 -9.03 -1.73
C PRO A 54 -7.46 -7.83 -0.94
N HIS A 55 -6.25 -7.94 -0.38
CA HIS A 55 -5.57 -6.86 0.36
C HIS A 55 -5.10 -5.76 -0.59
N LEU A 56 -4.57 -6.15 -1.76
CA LEU A 56 -4.20 -5.24 -2.85
C LEU A 56 -5.40 -4.41 -3.32
N ARG A 57 -6.55 -5.04 -3.57
CA ARG A 57 -7.78 -4.33 -3.97
C ARG A 57 -8.18 -3.28 -2.93
N ARG A 58 -8.23 -3.66 -1.65
CA ARG A 58 -8.56 -2.73 -0.55
C ARG A 58 -7.54 -1.61 -0.38
N ALA A 59 -6.25 -1.92 -0.55
CA ALA A 59 -5.17 -0.93 -0.53
C ALA A 59 -5.35 0.12 -1.63
N TYR A 60 -5.68 -0.33 -2.85
CA TYR A 60 -5.92 0.54 -3.99
C TYR A 60 -7.16 1.42 -3.79
N GLU A 61 -8.28 0.84 -3.35
CA GLU A 61 -9.51 1.58 -3.01
C GLU A 61 -9.24 2.66 -1.94
N PHE A 62 -8.45 2.32 -0.93
CA PHE A 62 -8.07 3.27 0.12
C PHE A 62 -7.15 4.38 -0.39
N TRP A 63 -6.21 4.06 -1.28
CA TRP A 63 -5.34 5.06 -1.88
C TRP A 63 -6.11 6.07 -2.73
N GLU A 64 -7.08 5.62 -3.54
CA GLU A 64 -7.95 6.52 -4.30
C GLU A 64 -8.74 7.45 -3.38
N ALA A 65 -9.26 6.93 -2.26
CA ALA A 65 -9.94 7.76 -1.27
C ALA A 65 -9.01 8.82 -0.64
N LEU A 66 -7.72 8.52 -0.44
CA LEU A 66 -6.73 9.50 0.03
C LEU A 66 -6.45 10.58 -1.02
N GLU A 67 -6.32 10.20 -2.29
CA GLU A 67 -6.14 11.14 -3.42
C GLU A 67 -7.37 12.04 -3.61
N GLU A 68 -8.57 11.54 -3.34
CA GLU A 68 -9.82 12.32 -3.39
C GLU A 68 -9.97 13.25 -2.18
N ALA A 69 -9.63 12.80 -0.97
CA ALA A 69 -9.72 13.62 0.24
C ALA A 69 -8.63 14.69 0.34
N GLY A 70 -7.51 14.52 -0.38
CA GLY A 70 -6.42 15.50 -0.47
C GLY A 70 -6.60 16.57 -1.56
N LYS A 71 -7.67 16.48 -2.37
CA LYS A 71 -8.11 17.54 -3.29
C LYS A 71 -8.99 18.55 -2.58
#